data_AF-A0A261WFW0-F1
#
_entry.id   AF-A0A261WFW0-F1
#
_cell.length_a   1.000
_cell.length_b   1.000
_cell.length_c   1.000
_cell.angle_alpha   90.00
_cell.angle_beta   90.00
_cell.angle_gamma   90.00
#
_symmetry.space_group_name_H-M   'P 1'
#
loop_
_entity.id
_entity.type
_entity.pdbx_description
1 polymer ?
#
loop_
_entity_poly.entity_id
_entity_poly.type
_entity_poly.pdbx_seq_one_letter_code
_entity_poly.pdbx_strand_id
1 'polypeptide(L)'
;MTDNARLLSQHSFIELGARQRARALLDAGSFRELLGPFDRVMSPWLAMQGVVPQADDGVVVAKGTVDGLPVVIAAIEGSFQGGSMGEVGGAKMAGALELAAEDNRNGIPT
;
A
#
# COMPACT_ATOMS: atom_id res chain seq x y z
N MET A 1 -1.42 -36.13 17.14
CA MET A 1 -2.52 -35.23 17.54
C MET A 1 -2.25 -33.88 16.89
N THR A 2 -3.22 -33.33 16.16
CA THR A 2 -3.09 -32.00 15.57
C THR A 2 -3.12 -30.95 16.68
N ASP A 3 -2.15 -30.05 16.70
CA ASP A 3 -2.14 -28.90 17.59
C ASP A 3 -3.13 -27.84 17.10
N ASN A 4 -4.39 -27.98 17.53
CA ASN A 4 -5.49 -27.09 17.15
C ASN A 4 -5.26 -25.64 17.62
N ALA A 5 -4.56 -25.44 18.76
CA ALA A 5 -4.30 -24.10 19.28
C ALA A 5 -3.37 -23.31 18.35
N ARG A 6 -2.34 -23.96 17.80
CA ARG A 6 -1.45 -23.37 16.80
C ARG A 6 -2.18 -23.02 15.51
N LEU A 7 -3.08 -23.89 15.03
CA LEU A 7 -3.83 -23.62 13.79
C LEU A 7 -4.78 -22.41 13.94
N LEU A 8 -5.45 -22.29 15.09
CA LEU A 8 -6.38 -21.19 15.35
C LEU A 8 -5.69 -19.84 15.63
N SER A 9 -4.40 -19.84 15.99
CA SER A 9 -3.62 -18.62 16.25
C SER A 9 -2.75 -18.16 15.07
N GLN A 10 -2.79 -18.88 13.94
CA GLN A 10 -2.07 -18.46 12.74
C GLN A 10 -2.70 -17.20 12.14
N HIS A 11 -1.87 -16.18 11.93
CA HIS A 11 -2.23 -14.99 11.17
C HIS A 11 -1.51 -15.03 9.83
N SER A 12 -2.27 -15.30 8.77
CA SER A 12 -1.72 -15.41 7.42
C SER A 12 -1.52 -14.04 6.80
N PHE A 13 -0.31 -13.76 6.33
CA PHE A 13 -0.01 -12.51 5.63
C PHE A 13 -0.80 -12.36 4.32
N ILE A 14 -1.07 -13.46 3.62
CA ILE A 14 -1.81 -13.43 2.35
C ILE A 14 -3.31 -13.17 2.52
N GLU A 15 -3.85 -13.35 3.73
CA GLU A 15 -5.24 -13.03 4.05
C GLU A 15 -5.44 -11.54 4.39
N LEU A 16 -4.36 -10.76 4.47
CA LEU A 16 -4.40 -9.33 4.73
C LEU A 16 -4.60 -8.52 3.43
N GLY A 17 -5.47 -7.52 3.49
CA GLY A 17 -5.59 -6.50 2.43
C GLY A 17 -4.34 -5.63 2.31
N ALA A 18 -4.23 -4.83 1.24
CA ALA A 18 -3.04 -4.02 0.96
C ALA A 18 -2.64 -3.11 2.13
N ARG A 19 -3.62 -2.42 2.72
CA ARG A 19 -3.41 -1.51 3.86
C ARG A 19 -2.96 -2.23 5.12
N GLN A 20 -3.52 -3.41 5.37
CA GLN A 20 -3.15 -4.24 6.51
C GLN A 20 -1.73 -4.79 6.34
N ARG A 21 -1.36 -5.24 5.13
CA ARG A 21 0.02 -5.67 4.81
C ARG A 21 1.02 -4.55 5.04
N ALA A 22 0.74 -3.34 4.55
CA ALA A 22 1.61 -2.18 4.77
C ALA A 22 1.78 -1.87 6.28
N ARG A 23 0.69 -1.88 7.06
CA ARG A 23 0.75 -1.68 8.52
C ARG A 23 1.47 -2.80 9.27
N ALA A 24 1.38 -4.04 8.79
CA ALA A 24 2.00 -5.19 9.43
C ALA A 24 3.52 -5.24 9.20
N LEU A 25 4.02 -4.64 8.11
CA LEU A 25 5.45 -4.58 7.79
C LEU A 25 6.15 -3.39 8.44
N LEU A 26 5.48 -2.25 8.57
CA LEU A 26 6.04 -1.05 9.18
C LEU A 26 6.08 -1.16 10.71
N ASP A 27 7.08 -0.51 11.31
CA ASP A 27 7.19 -0.39 12.76
C ASP A 27 5.91 0.22 13.35
N ALA A 28 5.50 -0.26 14.53
CA ALA A 28 4.28 0.18 15.18
C ALA A 28 4.27 1.71 15.39
N GLY A 29 3.20 2.36 14.91
CA GLY A 29 3.03 3.82 15.01
C GLY A 29 3.74 4.63 13.93
N SER A 30 4.56 4.01 13.07
CA SER A 30 5.26 4.72 11.98
C SER A 30 4.42 4.89 10.71
N PHE A 31 3.34 4.10 10.54
CA PHE A 31 2.50 4.12 9.34
C PHE A 31 1.90 5.51 9.08
N ARG A 32 2.28 6.12 7.96
CA ARG A 32 1.69 7.35 7.43
C ARG A 32 1.35 7.19 5.96
N GLU A 33 0.07 7.08 5.67
CA GLU A 33 -0.43 6.94 4.29
C GLU A 33 -0.34 8.26 3.53
N LEU A 34 0.03 8.16 2.25
CA LEU A 34 0.08 9.27 1.30
C LEU A 34 -1.02 9.06 0.26
N LEU A 35 -1.79 10.12 -0.03
CA LEU A 35 -2.91 10.06 -0.98
C LEU A 35 -3.86 8.91 -0.63
N GLY A 36 -4.38 8.97 0.60
CA GLY A 36 -5.32 7.99 1.13
C GLY A 36 -6.72 8.13 0.54
N PRO A 37 -7.67 7.28 0.96
CA PRO A 37 -8.99 7.20 0.34
C PRO A 37 -9.84 8.46 0.60
N PHE A 38 -9.50 9.23 1.63
CA PHE A 38 -10.17 10.49 1.92
C PHE A 38 -9.71 11.64 1.02
N ASP A 39 -8.55 11.52 0.36
CA ASP A 39 -8.06 12.48 -0.62
C ASP A 39 -8.79 12.33 -1.97
N ARG A 40 -9.43 11.17 -2.22
CA ARG A 40 -10.25 10.87 -3.40
C ARG A 40 -9.54 11.07 -4.74
N VAL A 41 -8.23 10.84 -4.77
CA VAL A 41 -7.46 10.75 -6.01
C VAL A 41 -7.66 9.34 -6.57
N MET A 42 -8.64 9.21 -7.46
CA MET A 42 -9.13 7.96 -8.05
C MET A 42 -9.01 7.96 -9.57
N SER A 43 -9.08 6.80 -10.23
CA SER A 43 -9.04 6.74 -11.69
C SER A 43 -10.14 7.60 -12.35
N PRO A 44 -9.77 8.48 -13.29
CA PRO A 44 -10.74 9.29 -14.05
C PRO A 44 -11.43 8.48 -15.16
N TRP A 45 -10.94 7.27 -15.47
CA TRP A 45 -11.36 6.48 -16.63
C TRP A 45 -12.45 5.46 -16.34
N LEU A 46 -12.59 5.01 -15.09
CA LEU A 46 -13.45 3.87 -14.76
C LEU A 46 -14.95 4.21 -14.84
N ALA A 47 -15.35 5.36 -14.30
CA ALA A 47 -16.76 5.76 -14.29
C ALA A 47 -17.33 5.91 -15.71
N MET A 48 -16.52 6.38 -16.66
CA MET A 48 -16.89 6.50 -18.08
C MET A 48 -17.17 5.14 -18.76
N GLN A 49 -16.60 4.07 -18.21
CA GLN A 49 -16.77 2.70 -18.69
C GLN A 49 -17.86 1.94 -17.91
N GLY A 50 -18.59 2.62 -17.02
CA GLY A 50 -19.58 2.01 -16.14
C GLY A 50 -18.97 1.17 -15.01
N VAL A 51 -17.68 1.37 -14.70
CA VAL A 51 -16.97 0.67 -13.64
C VAL A 51 -16.86 1.56 -12.40
N VAL A 52 -17.21 1.03 -11.23
CA VAL A 52 -17.13 1.77 -9.97
C VAL A 52 -15.66 1.94 -9.56
N PRO A 53 -15.16 3.19 -9.39
CA PRO A 53 -13.80 3.42 -8.94
C PRO A 53 -13.65 3.19 -7.42
N GLN A 54 -12.42 2.87 -6.99
CA GLN A 54 -12.03 2.87 -5.58
C GLN A 54 -11.29 4.18 -5.25
N ALA A 55 -11.51 4.71 -4.05
CA ALA A 55 -11.09 6.07 -3.68
C ALA A 55 -9.57 6.29 -3.60
N ASP A 56 -8.78 5.23 -3.45
CA ASP A 56 -7.30 5.24 -3.45
C ASP A 56 -6.69 4.61 -4.72
N ASP A 57 -7.53 4.34 -5.74
CA ASP A 57 -7.19 3.66 -6.99
C ASP A 57 -6.53 2.28 -6.84
N GLY A 58 -6.81 1.59 -5.72
CA GLY A 58 -6.31 0.24 -5.49
C GLY A 58 -4.84 0.15 -5.11
N VAL A 59 -4.19 1.28 -4.80
CA VAL A 59 -2.79 1.32 -4.36
C VAL A 59 -2.69 2.09 -3.05
N VAL A 60 -2.18 1.42 -2.01
CA VAL A 60 -1.80 2.05 -0.75
C VAL A 60 -0.33 2.43 -0.83
N VAL A 61 -0.03 3.72 -0.76
CA VAL A 61 1.33 4.23 -0.59
C VAL A 61 1.47 4.77 0.83
N ALA A 62 2.48 4.30 1.56
CA ALA A 62 2.72 4.75 2.93
C ALA A 62 4.22 4.97 3.18
N LYS A 63 4.54 6.04 3.90
CA LYS A 63 5.85 6.21 4.55
C LYS A 63 5.78 5.62 5.96
N GLY A 64 6.92 5.19 6.47
CA GLY A 64 7.08 4.75 7.85
C GLY A 64 8.52 4.35 8.11
N THR A 65 8.72 3.43 9.05
CA THR A 65 10.04 2.86 9.33
C THR A 65 10.00 1.34 9.38
N VAL A 66 11.16 0.72 9.10
CA VAL A 66 11.44 -0.69 9.38
C VAL A 66 12.78 -0.73 10.11
N ASP A 67 12.82 -1.30 11.30
CA ASP A 67 13.99 -1.27 12.18
C ASP A 67 14.51 0.18 12.41
N GLY A 68 13.58 1.14 12.47
CA GLY A 68 13.88 2.57 12.61
C GLY A 68 14.46 3.25 11.35
N LEU A 69 14.70 2.52 10.27
CA LEU A 69 15.13 3.09 8.99
C LEU A 69 13.91 3.60 8.21
N PRO A 70 13.98 4.79 7.60
CA PRO A 70 12.89 5.31 6.80
C PRO A 70 12.63 4.40 5.60
N VAL A 71 11.37 4.14 5.29
CA VAL A 71 10.97 3.38 4.10
C VAL A 71 9.72 3.95 3.48
N VAL A 72 9.49 3.59 2.21
CA VAL A 72 8.20 3.71 1.55
C VAL A 72 7.68 2.34 1.13
N ILE A 73 6.41 2.07 1.41
CA ILE A 73 5.70 0.86 0.95
C ILE A 73 4.66 1.27 -0.08
N ALA A 74 4.65 0.58 -1.22
CA ALA A 74 3.57 0.57 -2.19
C ALA A 74 2.91 -0.81 -2.19
N ALA A 75 1.67 -0.91 -1.70
CA ALA A 75 0.92 -2.15 -1.62
C ALA A 75 -0.31 -2.10 -2.54
N ILE A 76 -0.38 -3.04 -3.49
CA ILE A 76 -1.47 -3.16 -4.47
C ILE A 76 -2.61 -3.99 -3.87
N GLU A 77 -3.84 -3.48 -3.98
CA GLU A 77 -5.05 -4.13 -3.51
C GLU A 77 -5.60 -5.11 -4.55
N GLY A 78 -5.44 -6.41 -4.29
CA GLY A 78 -5.85 -7.47 -5.22
C GLY A 78 -7.37 -7.56 -5.38
N SER A 79 -8.14 -7.16 -4.37
CA SER A 79 -9.61 -7.16 -4.46
C SER A 79 -10.16 -6.08 -5.39
N PHE A 80 -9.36 -5.06 -5.76
CA PHE A 80 -9.76 -4.03 -6.70
C PHE A 80 -9.21 -4.31 -8.09
N GLN A 81 -10.10 -4.63 -9.03
CA GLN A 81 -9.74 -4.95 -10.42
C GLN A 81 -8.61 -5.98 -10.55
N GLY A 82 -8.54 -6.95 -9.62
CA GLY A 82 -7.47 -7.96 -9.60
C GLY A 82 -6.07 -7.43 -9.30
N GLY A 83 -5.94 -6.20 -8.78
CA GLY A 83 -4.67 -5.50 -8.63
C GLY A 83 -4.11 -4.92 -9.93
N SER A 84 -4.97 -4.72 -10.95
CA SER A 84 -4.57 -4.06 -12.20
C SER A 84 -4.10 -2.63 -11.94
N MET A 85 -3.10 -2.18 -12.72
CA MET A 85 -2.50 -0.86 -12.57
C MET A 85 -3.19 0.16 -13.47
N GLY A 86 -3.90 1.12 -12.86
CA GLY A 86 -4.45 2.30 -13.55
C GLY A 86 -3.47 3.47 -13.59
N GLU A 87 -3.87 4.58 -14.22
CA GLU A 87 -3.05 5.80 -14.28
C GLU A 87 -2.70 6.32 -12.88
N VAL A 88 -3.70 6.46 -12.01
CA VAL A 88 -3.49 7.05 -10.67
C VAL A 88 -2.71 6.11 -9.77
N GLY A 89 -3.09 4.83 -9.71
CA GLY A 89 -2.33 3.81 -8.97
C GLY A 89 -0.87 3.72 -9.43
N GLY A 90 -0.65 3.75 -10.75
CA GLY A 90 0.69 3.71 -11.34
C GLY A 90 1.52 4.95 -11.01
N ALA A 91 0.93 6.14 -11.13
CA ALA A 91 1.57 7.40 -10.77
C ALA A 91 1.90 7.48 -9.28
N LYS A 92 1.03 6.96 -8.39
CA LYS A 92 1.31 6.87 -6.95
C LYS A 92 2.55 6.03 -6.68
N MET A 93 2.69 4.88 -7.33
CA MET A 93 3.87 4.02 -7.17
C MET A 93 5.13 4.66 -7.76
N ALA A 94 5.04 5.19 -8.99
CA ALA A 94 6.16 5.82 -9.67
C ALA A 94 6.69 7.02 -8.85
N GLY A 95 5.80 7.95 -8.47
CA GLY A 95 6.18 9.11 -7.67
C GLY A 95 6.74 8.75 -6.29
N ALA A 96 6.24 7.68 -5.66
CA ALA A 96 6.80 7.18 -4.41
C ALA A 96 8.25 6.70 -4.56
N LEU A 97 8.55 5.97 -5.63
CA LEU A 97 9.89 5.47 -5.93
C LEU A 97 10.85 6.60 -6.37
N GLU A 98 10.34 7.55 -7.16
CA GLU A 98 11.10 8.75 -7.56
C GLU A 98 11.52 9.57 -6.33
N LEU A 99 10.58 9.83 -5.42
CA LEU A 99 10.86 10.55 -4.17
C LEU A 99 11.81 9.78 -3.25
N ALA A 100 11.71 8.45 -3.17
CA ALA A 100 12.67 7.65 -2.41
C ALA A 100 14.08 7.73 -3.01
N ALA A 101 14.19 7.73 -4.34
CA ALA A 101 15.48 7.92 -5.01
C ALA A 101 16.04 9.34 -4.80
N GLU A 102 15.20 10.36 -4.74
CA GLU A 102 15.59 11.73 -4.37
C GLU A 102 16.05 11.83 -2.92
N ASP A 103 15.30 11.21 -1.99
CA ASP A 103 15.66 11.12 -0.57
C ASP A 103 17.08 10.55 -0.43
N ASN A 104 17.41 9.45 -1.14
CA ASN A 104 18.76 8.86 -1.14
C ASN A 104 19.84 9.81 -1.67
N ARG A 105 19.58 10.52 -2.77
CA ARG A 105 20.51 11.52 -3.32
C ARG A 105 20.77 12.68 -2.35
N ASN A 106 19.81 12.96 -1.48
CA ASN A 106 19.88 13.99 -0.45
C ASN A 106 20.38 13.46 0.91
N GLY A 107 20.87 12.22 0.98
CA GLY A 107 21.45 11.63 2.19
C GLY A 107 20.45 11.01 3.16
N ILE A 108 19.19 10.85 2.76
CA ILE A 108 18.15 10.16 3.52
C ILE A 108 18.01 8.74 2.95
N PRO A 109 18.36 7.68 3.70
CA PRO A 109 18.38 6.31 3.18
C PRO A 109 16.98 5.68 3.18
N THR A 110 16.05 6.28 2.43
CA THR A 110 14.65 5.80 2.30
C THR A 110 14.53 4.64 1.33
#